data_AF-A0AAX0TR63-F1
#
_entry.id   AF-A0AAX0TR63-F1
#
_cell.length_a   1.000
_cell.length_b   1.000
_cell.length_c   1.000
_cell.angle_alpha   90.00
_cell.angle_beta   90.00
_cell.angle_gamma   90.00
#
_symmetry.space_group_name_H-M   'P 1'
#
loop_
_entity.id
_entity.type
_entity.pdbx_description
1 polymer ?
#
loop_
_entity_poly.entity_id
_entity_poly.type
_entity_poly.pdbx_seq_one_letter_code
_entity_poly.pdbx_strand_id
1 'polypeptide(L)'
;DVVKGADSLSAILPGDIAEDDITAVLCFVIEADQITFETVEVSPKISTPPVLKLAAEQAPTGRVEREKTTRSNESTSIRVAVEKVDQLINLVGELVITQSMLAQRSSELDPVNHGDLITSMGQLQRNARDLQESVMSIRMMPMEYVFSRYPRLVRDLAGKLGKQVELTLVGSSTELDKSLIERIIDPLTHLVRNSLDHGIELPEKRLA
;
A
#
# COMPACT_ATOMS: atom_id res chain seq x y z
N ASP A 1 29.79 -3.32 -13.59
CA ASP A 1 31.02 -2.84 -12.93
C ASP A 1 30.93 -1.38 -12.59
N VAL A 2 31.33 -0.96 -11.38
CA VAL A 2 31.30 0.46 -10.95
C VAL A 2 32.73 0.91 -10.67
N VAL A 3 33.17 1.98 -11.34
CA VAL A 3 34.49 2.60 -11.21
C VAL A 3 34.30 4.00 -10.63
N LYS A 4 34.98 4.29 -9.52
CA LYS A 4 34.95 5.60 -8.86
C LYS A 4 36.18 6.42 -9.24
N GLY A 5 35.96 7.58 -9.87
CA GLY A 5 36.98 8.60 -10.13
C GLY A 5 37.15 9.57 -8.95
N ALA A 6 37.93 10.63 -9.16
CA ALA A 6 38.15 11.67 -8.13
C ALA A 6 36.85 12.44 -7.82
N ASP A 7 36.13 12.87 -8.86
CA ASP A 7 34.88 13.63 -8.76
C ASP A 7 33.74 13.02 -9.61
N SER A 8 33.92 11.79 -10.10
CA SER A 8 32.93 11.11 -10.96
C SER A 8 32.77 9.63 -10.61
N LEU A 9 31.64 9.04 -10.99
CA LEU A 9 31.36 7.62 -10.80
C LEU A 9 30.80 7.05 -12.10
N SER A 10 31.45 6.03 -12.64
CA SER A 10 31.09 5.39 -13.90
C SER A 10 30.60 3.96 -13.62
N ALA A 11 29.47 3.57 -14.19
CA ALA A 11 28.90 2.24 -14.00
C ALA A 11 28.53 1.61 -15.34
N ILE A 12 28.95 0.36 -15.55
CA ILE A 12 28.55 -0.48 -16.69
C ILE A 12 27.46 -1.42 -16.21
N LEU A 13 26.27 -1.29 -16.83
CA LEU A 13 25.09 -2.11 -16.56
C LEU A 13 24.92 -3.13 -17.69
N PRO A 14 24.90 -4.44 -17.39
CA PRO A 14 24.60 -5.46 -18.39
C PRO A 14 23.08 -5.59 -18.60
N GLY A 15 22.57 -5.17 -19.76
CA GLY A 15 21.16 -5.38 -20.16
C GLY A 15 20.60 -4.31 -21.09
N ASP A 16 19.40 -4.55 -21.63
CA ASP A 16 18.65 -3.63 -22.51
C ASP A 16 17.82 -2.63 -21.68
N ILE A 17 18.45 -1.91 -20.74
CA ILE A 17 17.77 -0.90 -19.93
C ILE A 17 17.75 0.42 -20.71
N ALA A 18 16.58 1.04 -20.84
CA ALA A 18 16.43 2.32 -21.54
C ALA A 18 17.05 3.48 -20.74
N GLU A 19 17.60 4.47 -21.44
CA GLU A 19 18.20 5.67 -20.82
C GLU A 19 17.19 6.45 -19.95
N ASP A 20 15.92 6.45 -20.35
CA ASP A 20 14.82 7.10 -19.62
C ASP A 20 14.59 6.47 -18.24
N ASP A 21 14.68 5.13 -18.14
CA ASP A 21 14.50 4.40 -16.88
C ASP A 21 15.64 4.68 -15.90
N ILE A 22 16.88 4.83 -16.41
CA ILE A 22 18.05 5.15 -15.60
C ILE A 22 17.96 6.59 -15.07
N THR A 23 17.53 7.52 -15.91
CA THR A 23 17.36 8.92 -15.54
C THR A 23 16.26 9.09 -14.48
N ALA A 24 15.13 8.39 -14.62
CA ALA A 24 14.02 8.44 -13.67
C ALA A 24 14.36 7.92 -12.26
N VAL A 25 15.33 7.00 -12.15
CA VAL A 25 15.79 6.49 -10.85
C VAL A 25 16.85 7.41 -10.24
N LEU A 26 17.74 7.96 -11.06
CA LEU A 26 18.87 8.77 -10.59
C LEU A 26 18.54 10.25 -10.37
N CYS A 27 17.41 10.75 -10.89
CA CYS A 27 16.95 12.14 -10.71
C CYS A 27 16.62 12.53 -9.25
N PHE A 28 16.59 11.56 -8.32
CA PHE A 28 16.48 11.83 -6.89
C PHE A 28 17.83 12.20 -6.25
N VAL A 29 18.94 11.88 -6.92
CA VAL A 29 20.30 11.99 -6.37
C VAL A 29 21.14 13.01 -7.14
N ILE A 30 20.91 13.15 -8.45
CA ILE A 30 21.65 14.04 -9.35
C ILE A 30 20.71 14.64 -10.40
N GLU A 31 21.02 15.85 -10.87
CA GLU A 31 20.28 16.51 -11.95
C GLU A 31 20.54 15.79 -13.30
N ALA A 32 19.57 15.85 -14.22
CA ALA A 32 19.62 15.10 -15.47
C ALA A 32 20.80 15.51 -16.40
N ASP A 33 21.29 16.74 -16.27
CA ASP A 33 22.44 17.27 -17.00
C ASP A 33 23.80 16.73 -16.49
N GLN A 34 23.81 16.05 -15.34
CA GLN A 34 25.00 15.45 -14.73
C GLN A 34 25.20 13.98 -15.12
N ILE A 35 24.29 13.40 -15.92
CA ILE A 35 24.33 12.01 -16.38
C ILE A 35 24.81 11.96 -17.83
N THR A 36 25.92 11.27 -18.10
CA THR A 36 26.46 11.07 -19.45
C THR A 36 26.40 9.59 -19.81
N PHE A 37 25.78 9.26 -20.94
CA PHE A 37 25.68 7.90 -21.46
C PHE A 37 26.73 7.69 -22.56
N GLU A 38 27.60 6.70 -22.38
CA GLU A 38 28.52 6.23 -23.42
C GLU A 38 28.12 4.83 -23.87
N THR A 39 27.78 4.68 -25.15
CA THR A 39 27.50 3.37 -25.75
C THR A 39 28.82 2.65 -26.02
N VAL A 40 29.08 1.55 -25.29
CA VAL A 40 30.26 0.71 -25.56
C VAL A 40 29.99 -0.14 -26.79
N GLU A 41 30.47 0.30 -27.97
CA GLU A 41 30.46 -0.52 -29.18
C GLU A 41 31.38 -1.74 -29.01
N VAL A 42 30.79 -2.90 -28.73
CA VAL A 42 31.49 -4.17 -28.79
C VAL A 42 31.63 -4.58 -30.26
N SER A 43 32.80 -4.29 -30.85
CA SER A 43 33.18 -4.78 -32.18
C SER A 43 33.09 -6.31 -32.27
N PRO A 44 32.34 -6.89 -33.23
CA PRO A 44 32.19 -8.34 -33.31
C PRO A 44 33.37 -8.95 -34.08
N LYS A 45 34.16 -9.81 -33.43
CA LYS A 45 35.03 -10.76 -34.12
C LYS A 45 34.27 -12.05 -34.40
N ILE A 46 34.08 -12.32 -35.68
CA ILE A 46 33.51 -13.54 -36.28
C ILE A 46 34.44 -14.74 -36.05
N SER A 47 33.90 -15.88 -35.61
CA SER A 47 34.20 -17.20 -36.19
C SER A 47 33.12 -18.26 -35.88
N THR A 48 32.41 -18.69 -36.92
CA THR A 48 31.73 -20.00 -37.07
C THR A 48 32.76 -21.16 -37.02
N PRO A 49 32.42 -22.47 -36.86
CA PRO A 49 31.27 -23.25 -37.40
C PRO A 49 30.78 -24.44 -36.48
N PRO A 50 30.13 -25.55 -36.94
CA PRO A 50 28.88 -25.71 -37.72
C PRO A 50 27.83 -26.71 -37.11
N VAL A 51 26.56 -26.49 -37.50
CA VAL A 51 25.45 -27.40 -37.90
C VAL A 51 25.51 -28.92 -37.59
N LEU A 52 24.47 -29.50 -36.94
CA LEU A 52 23.70 -30.65 -37.47
C LEU A 52 22.43 -31.05 -36.67
N LYS A 53 21.44 -31.43 -37.47
CA LYS A 53 20.03 -31.86 -37.30
C LYS A 53 19.73 -32.95 -36.26
N LEU A 54 18.46 -32.99 -35.83
CA LEU A 54 17.44 -34.07 -35.90
C LEU A 54 16.47 -33.86 -34.72
N ALA A 55 15.19 -34.23 -34.69
CA ALA A 55 14.14 -34.60 -35.64
C ALA A 55 12.86 -34.66 -34.77
N ALA A 56 11.70 -34.50 -35.40
CA ALA A 56 10.39 -34.51 -34.78
C ALA A 56 9.96 -35.89 -34.24
N GLU A 57 9.08 -35.89 -33.24
CA GLU A 57 8.12 -36.99 -32.97
C GLU A 57 6.80 -36.36 -32.45
N GLN A 58 5.71 -36.58 -33.19
CA GLN A 58 4.32 -36.26 -32.85
C GLN A 58 3.74 -37.43 -32.02
N ALA A 59 2.82 -37.28 -31.06
CA ALA A 59 1.35 -37.10 -31.20
C ALA A 59 0.69 -37.64 -29.88
N PRO A 60 -0.65 -37.64 -29.64
CA PRO A 60 -1.70 -36.65 -29.91
C PRO A 60 -2.79 -36.51 -28.79
N THR A 61 -3.76 -35.64 -29.07
CA THR A 61 -5.22 -35.65 -28.70
C THR A 61 -5.74 -35.03 -27.40
N GLY A 62 -6.76 -34.17 -27.58
CA GLY A 62 -7.90 -34.10 -26.64
C GLY A 62 -8.28 -32.74 -26.08
N ARG A 63 -8.48 -31.69 -26.90
CA ARG A 63 -9.12 -30.44 -26.43
C ARG A 63 -10.62 -30.49 -26.69
N VAL A 64 -11.39 -30.77 -25.64
CA VAL A 64 -12.83 -30.50 -25.59
C VAL A 64 -13.00 -29.05 -25.15
N GLU A 65 -13.56 -28.27 -26.05
CA GLU A 65 -14.01 -26.91 -25.83
C GLU A 65 -15.17 -26.94 -24.83
N ARG A 66 -14.95 -26.37 -23.64
CA ARG A 66 -16.02 -26.05 -22.70
C ARG A 66 -16.02 -24.54 -22.51
N GLU A 67 -16.85 -23.91 -23.31
CA GLU A 67 -17.33 -22.55 -23.14
C GLU A 67 -17.83 -22.40 -21.69
N LYS A 68 -17.02 -21.73 -20.86
CA LYS A 68 -17.47 -21.16 -19.59
C LYS A 68 -17.69 -19.69 -19.85
N THR A 69 -18.95 -19.31 -20.00
CA THR A 69 -19.41 -17.95 -19.79
C THR A 69 -19.19 -17.57 -18.32
N THR A 70 -17.97 -17.18 -17.97
CA THR A 70 -17.70 -16.42 -16.75
C THR A 70 -17.99 -14.96 -17.07
N ARG A 71 -19.18 -14.47 -16.69
CA ARG A 71 -19.30 -13.07 -16.32
C ARG A 71 -18.50 -12.90 -15.03
N SER A 72 -17.19 -12.75 -15.17
CA SER A 72 -16.38 -12.13 -14.14
C SER A 72 -16.84 -10.68 -14.10
N ASN A 73 -17.52 -10.29 -13.01
CA ASN A 73 -17.41 -8.92 -12.56
C ASN A 73 -15.92 -8.68 -12.32
N GLU A 74 -15.24 -8.14 -13.32
CA GLU A 74 -13.89 -7.60 -13.14
C GLU A 74 -14.02 -6.46 -12.15
N SER A 75 -13.70 -6.74 -10.89
CA SER A 75 -13.31 -5.70 -9.96
C SER A 75 -12.02 -5.09 -10.49
N THR A 76 -12.15 -4.06 -11.33
CA THR A 76 -11.04 -3.20 -11.76
C THR A 76 -10.48 -2.50 -10.53
N SER A 77 -9.51 -3.14 -9.86
CA SER A 77 -8.77 -2.56 -8.75
C SER A 77 -7.78 -1.53 -9.27
N ILE A 78 -7.84 -0.30 -8.75
CA ILE A 78 -6.89 0.76 -9.10
C ILE A 78 -5.93 0.95 -7.94
N ARG A 79 -4.63 0.88 -8.22
CA ARG A 79 -3.59 1.22 -7.23
C ARG A 79 -3.28 2.70 -7.33
N VAL A 80 -3.34 3.40 -6.20
CA VAL A 80 -3.09 4.84 -6.10
C VAL A 80 -1.98 5.07 -5.10
N ALA A 81 -1.10 6.04 -5.38
CA ALA A 81 -0.04 6.44 -4.45
C ALA A 81 -0.65 7.01 -3.15
N VAL A 82 -0.03 6.70 -2.00
CA VAL A 82 -0.54 7.09 -0.68
C VAL A 82 -0.62 8.61 -0.55
N GLU A 83 0.36 9.32 -1.11
CA GLU A 83 0.49 10.77 -1.11
C GLU A 83 -0.70 11.44 -1.80
N LYS A 84 -1.27 10.82 -2.84
CA LYS A 84 -2.45 11.35 -3.53
C LYS A 84 -3.71 11.24 -2.67
N VAL A 85 -3.84 10.16 -1.91
CA VAL A 85 -4.95 9.99 -0.96
C VAL A 85 -4.79 10.96 0.21
N ASP A 86 -3.56 11.18 0.71
CA ASP A 86 -3.29 12.19 1.74
C ASP A 86 -3.65 13.61 1.28
N GLN A 87 -3.26 13.99 0.06
CA GLN A 87 -3.63 15.28 -0.54
C GLN A 87 -5.16 15.44 -0.62
N LEU A 88 -5.88 14.38 -1.01
CA LEU A 88 -7.35 14.42 -1.07
C LEU A 88 -7.98 14.67 0.31
N ILE A 89 -7.46 14.03 1.36
CA ILE A 89 -7.94 14.24 2.73
C ILE A 89 -7.68 15.68 3.19
N ASN A 90 -6.51 16.25 2.86
CA ASN A 90 -6.19 17.64 3.20
C ASN A 90 -7.16 18.62 2.51
N LEU A 91 -7.44 18.42 1.22
CA LEU A 91 -8.38 19.24 0.47
C LEU A 91 -9.80 19.14 1.03
N VAL A 92 -10.25 17.93 1.38
CA VAL A 92 -11.55 17.74 2.05
C VAL A 92 -11.56 18.40 3.42
N GLY A 93 -10.46 18.36 4.17
CA GLY A 93 -10.30 19.08 5.43
C GLY A 93 -10.48 20.59 5.27
N GLU A 94 -9.80 21.18 4.29
CA GLU A 94 -9.94 22.61 3.94
C GLU A 94 -11.37 22.96 3.50
N LEU A 95 -12.02 22.07 2.75
CA LEU A 95 -13.41 22.23 2.34
C LEU A 95 -14.34 22.27 3.57
N VAL A 96 -14.19 21.36 4.52
CA VAL A 96 -15.00 21.32 5.75
C VAL A 96 -14.79 22.57 6.61
N ILE A 97 -13.55 23.07 6.70
CA ILE A 97 -13.23 24.32 7.40
C ILE A 97 -13.92 25.51 6.71
N THR A 98 -13.81 25.59 5.39
CA THR A 98 -14.43 26.66 4.58
C THR A 98 -15.95 26.65 4.72
N GLN A 99 -16.56 25.47 4.72
CA GLN A 99 -18.00 25.33 4.94
C GLN A 99 -18.43 25.71 6.35
N SER A 100 -17.64 25.38 7.36
CA SER A 100 -17.92 25.79 8.74
C SER A 100 -17.88 27.32 8.88
N MET A 101 -16.90 27.97 8.25
CA MET A 101 -16.84 29.44 8.19
C MET A 101 -18.04 30.04 7.45
N LEU A 102 -18.45 29.43 6.33
CA LEU A 102 -19.60 29.89 5.55
C LEU A 102 -20.92 29.70 6.31
N ALA A 103 -21.10 28.56 6.98
CA ALA A 103 -22.27 28.29 7.82
C ALA A 103 -22.37 29.28 8.99
N GLN A 104 -21.24 29.61 9.63
CA GLN A 104 -21.19 30.63 10.69
C GLN A 104 -21.65 31.99 10.16
N ARG A 105 -21.12 32.44 9.02
CA ARG A 105 -21.54 33.71 8.40
C ARG A 105 -23.01 33.66 7.97
N SER A 106 -23.46 32.54 7.42
CA SER A 106 -24.86 32.32 7.05
C SER A 106 -25.81 32.37 8.24
N SER A 107 -25.35 32.02 9.45
CA SER A 107 -26.17 32.11 10.67
C SER A 107 -26.43 33.54 11.13
N GLU A 108 -25.65 34.52 10.65
CA GLU A 108 -25.83 35.95 10.93
C GLU A 108 -26.86 36.61 9.99
N LEU A 109 -27.27 35.93 8.92
CA LEU A 109 -28.27 36.44 7.98
C LEU A 109 -29.70 36.21 8.49
N ASP A 110 -30.59 37.15 8.18
CA ASP A 110 -32.01 37.05 8.50
C ASP A 110 -32.67 35.87 7.74
N PRO A 111 -33.19 34.85 8.45
CA PRO A 111 -33.80 33.68 7.83
C PRO A 111 -35.01 34.01 6.96
N VAL A 112 -35.73 35.09 7.24
CA VAL A 112 -36.93 35.49 6.48
C VAL A 112 -36.56 35.94 5.06
N ASN A 113 -35.42 36.60 4.91
CA ASN A 113 -34.96 37.15 3.64
C ASN A 113 -34.03 36.19 2.88
N HIS A 114 -33.49 35.16 3.55
CA HIS A 114 -32.44 34.30 3.00
C HIS A 114 -32.68 32.79 3.19
N GLY A 115 -33.93 32.35 3.37
CA GLY A 115 -34.27 30.94 3.60
C GLY A 115 -33.74 29.95 2.55
N ASP A 116 -33.77 30.31 1.26
CA ASP A 116 -33.25 29.47 0.17
C ASP A 116 -31.74 29.27 0.24
N LEU A 117 -31.00 30.34 0.60
CA LEU A 117 -29.55 30.29 0.80
C LEU A 117 -29.20 29.38 1.98
N ILE A 118 -29.89 29.54 3.12
CA ILE A 118 -29.67 28.71 4.32
C ILE A 118 -29.94 27.23 4.00
N THR A 119 -31.00 26.94 3.25
CA THR A 119 -31.33 25.57 2.81
C THR A 119 -30.24 24.99 1.91
N SER A 120 -29.75 25.78 0.95
CA SER A 120 -28.67 25.38 0.05
C SER A 120 -27.35 25.12 0.79
N MET A 121 -27.04 25.93 1.81
CA MET A 121 -25.88 25.71 2.68
C MET A 121 -25.99 24.43 3.50
N GLY A 122 -27.18 24.12 4.02
CA GLY A 122 -27.42 22.86 4.71
C GLY A 122 -27.24 21.64 3.80
N GLN A 123 -27.65 21.73 2.52
CA GLN A 123 -27.37 20.68 1.53
C GLN A 123 -25.88 20.53 1.25
N LEU A 124 -25.16 21.64 1.07
CA LEU A 124 -23.71 21.63 0.86
C LEU A 124 -22.97 20.96 2.02
N GLN A 125 -23.35 21.27 3.26
CA GLN A 125 -22.77 20.67 4.46
C GLN A 125 -22.96 19.15 4.52
N ARG A 126 -24.17 18.66 4.18
CA ARG A 126 -24.44 17.22 4.10
C ARG A 126 -23.59 16.55 3.03
N ASN A 127 -23.58 17.09 1.82
CA ASN A 127 -22.80 16.53 0.71
C ASN A 127 -21.29 16.48 1.03
N ALA A 128 -20.77 17.48 1.74
CA ALA A 128 -19.37 17.50 2.13
C ALA A 128 -19.03 16.49 3.21
N ARG A 129 -19.95 16.26 4.15
CA ARG A 129 -19.81 15.19 5.15
C ARG A 129 -19.83 13.82 4.46
N ASP A 130 -20.75 13.60 3.54
CA ASP A 130 -20.82 12.35 2.78
C ASP A 130 -19.55 12.14 1.93
N LEU A 131 -19.00 13.22 1.35
CA LEU A 131 -17.72 13.20 0.66
C LEU A 131 -16.57 12.87 1.61
N GLN A 132 -16.55 13.45 2.81
CA GLN A 132 -15.53 13.15 3.82
C GLN A 132 -15.57 11.69 4.24
N GLU A 133 -16.75 11.15 4.53
CA GLU A 133 -16.93 9.74 4.88
C GLU A 133 -16.50 8.82 3.72
N SER A 134 -16.87 9.17 2.49
CA SER A 134 -16.45 8.44 1.28
C SER A 134 -14.93 8.46 1.08
N VAL A 135 -14.28 9.61 1.24
CA VAL A 135 -12.82 9.73 1.09
C VAL A 135 -12.08 8.96 2.18
N MET A 136 -12.56 8.99 3.42
CA MET A 136 -12.00 8.19 4.50
C MET A 136 -12.14 6.69 4.20
N SER A 137 -13.26 6.26 3.60
CA SER A 137 -13.46 4.85 3.24
C SER A 137 -12.42 4.30 2.25
N ILE A 138 -11.90 5.14 1.35
CA ILE A 138 -10.89 4.74 0.34
C ILE A 138 -9.58 4.27 1.01
N ARG A 139 -9.27 4.76 2.21
CA ARG A 139 -8.06 4.43 2.97
C ARG A 139 -8.23 3.22 3.88
N MET A 140 -9.45 2.72 4.05
CA MET A 140 -9.73 1.64 4.98
C MET A 140 -9.01 0.38 4.57
N MET A 141 -8.36 -0.24 5.56
CA MET A 141 -7.62 -1.48 5.40
C MET A 141 -8.11 -2.51 6.44
N PRO A 142 -8.24 -3.78 6.08
CA PRO A 142 -8.57 -4.85 7.02
C PRO A 142 -7.60 -4.94 8.19
N MET A 143 -8.11 -5.21 9.39
CA MET A 143 -7.27 -5.43 10.58
C MET A 143 -6.41 -6.71 10.48
N GLU A 144 -6.78 -7.63 9.59
CA GLU A 144 -6.02 -8.84 9.26
C GLU A 144 -4.55 -8.57 8.95
N TYR A 145 -4.23 -7.45 8.30
CA TYR A 145 -2.85 -7.03 8.03
C TYR A 145 -2.02 -6.91 9.31
N VAL A 146 -2.62 -6.45 10.40
CA VAL A 146 -1.96 -6.35 11.72
C VAL A 146 -1.99 -7.69 12.43
N PHE A 147 -3.13 -8.39 12.39
CA PHE A 147 -3.33 -9.61 13.16
C PHE A 147 -2.53 -10.81 12.67
N SER A 148 -2.22 -10.88 11.38
CA SER A 148 -1.49 -11.99 10.75
C SER A 148 -0.13 -12.33 11.39
N ARG A 149 0.54 -11.35 12.02
CA ARG A 149 1.85 -11.54 12.70
C ARG A 149 1.75 -11.97 14.16
N TYR A 150 0.61 -11.75 14.83
CA TYR A 150 0.49 -12.04 16.26
C TYR A 150 0.56 -13.54 16.60
N PRO A 151 0.02 -14.49 15.81
CA PRO A 151 0.13 -15.92 16.13
C PRO A 151 1.58 -16.38 16.32
N ARG A 152 2.49 -15.88 15.48
CA ARG A 152 3.92 -16.20 15.60
C ARG A 152 4.55 -15.50 16.80
N LEU A 153 4.33 -14.20 16.95
CA LEU A 153 4.85 -13.43 18.09
C LEU A 153 4.45 -14.05 19.43
N VAL A 154 3.17 -14.39 19.59
CA VAL A 154 2.63 -14.98 20.81
C VAL A 154 3.23 -16.36 21.07
N ARG A 155 3.35 -17.21 20.04
CA ARG A 155 3.95 -18.54 20.18
C ARG A 155 5.42 -18.47 20.60
N ASP A 156 6.19 -17.58 19.97
CA ASP A 156 7.62 -17.42 20.26
C ASP A 156 7.84 -16.88 21.69
N LEU A 157 7.03 -15.92 22.12
CA LEU A 157 7.14 -15.32 23.45
C LEU A 157 6.62 -16.28 24.55
N ALA A 158 5.52 -16.98 24.30
CA ALA A 158 5.01 -18.01 25.20
C ALA A 158 6.04 -19.13 25.42
N GLY A 159 6.70 -19.59 24.35
CA GLY A 159 7.79 -20.57 24.43
C GLY A 159 8.97 -20.07 25.26
N LYS A 160 9.40 -18.83 25.06
CA LYS A 160 10.50 -18.21 25.85
C LYS A 160 10.17 -18.07 27.34
N LEU A 161 8.91 -17.80 27.67
CA LEU A 161 8.45 -17.62 29.05
C LEU A 161 8.00 -18.93 29.72
N GLY A 162 8.03 -20.06 29.00
CA GLY A 162 7.54 -21.34 29.51
C GLY A 162 6.03 -21.37 29.77
N LYS A 163 5.26 -20.54 29.06
CA LYS A 163 3.80 -20.41 29.24
C LYS A 163 3.05 -21.15 28.14
N GLN A 164 1.93 -21.77 28.50
CA GLN A 164 0.97 -22.34 27.55
C GLN A 164 -0.15 -21.33 27.31
N VAL A 165 -0.29 -20.91 26.05
CA VAL A 165 -1.20 -19.84 25.62
C VAL A 165 -1.83 -20.21 24.28
N GLU A 166 -3.15 -19.98 24.17
CA GLU A 166 -3.91 -20.03 22.92
C GLU A 166 -4.32 -18.61 22.53
N LEU A 167 -4.12 -18.24 21.26
CA LEU A 167 -4.47 -16.91 20.74
C LEU A 167 -5.75 -17.02 19.90
N THR A 168 -6.79 -16.29 20.31
CA THR A 168 -8.02 -16.13 19.54
C THR A 168 -8.08 -14.71 18.96
N LEU A 169 -8.28 -14.60 17.65
CA LEU A 169 -8.42 -13.33 16.94
C LEU A 169 -9.88 -13.11 16.55
N VAL A 170 -10.45 -11.97 16.93
CA VAL A 170 -11.84 -11.59 16.61
C VAL A 170 -11.82 -10.26 15.88
N GLY A 171 -12.58 -10.16 14.78
CA GLY A 171 -12.70 -8.92 14.00
C GLY A 171 -11.55 -8.68 13.01
N SER A 172 -10.90 -9.73 12.49
CA SER A 172 -9.84 -9.58 11.47
C SER A 172 -10.33 -8.90 10.19
N SER A 173 -11.61 -9.07 9.83
CA SER A 173 -12.25 -8.44 8.67
C SER A 173 -12.70 -7.00 8.94
N THR A 174 -12.60 -6.50 10.17
CA THR A 174 -12.95 -5.11 10.48
C THR A 174 -11.98 -4.19 9.77
N GLU A 175 -12.49 -3.20 9.05
CA GLU A 175 -11.66 -2.25 8.32
C GLU A 175 -11.38 -1.01 9.17
N LEU A 176 -10.18 -0.46 9.01
CA LEU A 176 -9.70 0.65 9.81
C LEU A 176 -8.74 1.50 8.98
N ASP A 177 -8.67 2.80 9.26
CA ASP A 177 -7.77 3.73 8.59
C ASP A 177 -6.30 3.27 8.63
N LYS A 178 -5.62 3.25 7.47
CA LYS A 178 -4.20 2.87 7.34
C LYS A 178 -3.29 3.58 8.34
N SER A 179 -3.46 4.89 8.56
CA SER A 179 -2.60 5.66 9.48
C SER A 179 -2.83 5.26 10.94
N LEU A 180 -4.06 4.87 11.29
CA LEU A 180 -4.38 4.39 12.62
C LEU A 180 -3.90 2.95 12.80
N ILE A 181 -3.98 2.12 11.75
CA ILE A 181 -3.35 0.80 11.71
C ILE A 181 -1.86 0.91 12.00
N GLU A 182 -1.13 1.78 11.32
CA GLU A 182 0.32 1.93 11.52
C GLU A 182 0.67 2.37 12.95
N ARG A 183 -0.13 3.27 13.53
CA ARG A 183 0.08 3.78 14.90
C ARG A 183 -0.31 2.79 16.00
N ILE A 184 -1.27 1.89 15.75
CA ILE A 184 -1.79 0.96 16.78
C ILE A 184 -0.91 -0.30 16.93
N ILE A 185 -0.03 -0.58 15.95
CA ILE A 185 0.82 -1.79 15.93
C ILE A 185 1.66 -1.89 17.21
N ASP A 186 2.43 -0.86 17.52
CA ASP A 186 3.37 -0.88 18.64
C ASP A 186 2.65 -0.92 19.99
N PRO A 187 1.61 -0.10 20.25
CA PRO A 187 0.78 -0.22 21.43
C PRO A 187 0.17 -1.62 21.62
N LEU A 188 -0.42 -2.20 20.57
CA LEU A 188 -1.00 -3.56 20.65
C LEU A 188 0.08 -4.61 20.93
N THR A 189 1.24 -4.49 20.28
CA THR A 189 2.38 -5.39 20.52
C THR A 189 2.85 -5.32 21.96
N HIS A 190 2.89 -4.11 22.54
CA HIS A 190 3.24 -3.91 23.94
C HIS A 190 2.18 -4.52 24.87
N LEU A 191 0.89 -4.33 24.59
CA LEU A 191 -0.19 -4.94 25.37
C LEU A 191 -0.11 -6.47 25.35
N VAL A 192 0.08 -7.07 24.17
CA VAL A 192 0.25 -8.52 24.01
C VAL A 192 1.45 -9.02 24.81
N ARG A 193 2.58 -8.31 24.78
CA ARG A 193 3.76 -8.63 25.58
C ARG A 193 3.46 -8.56 27.07
N ASN A 194 2.85 -7.48 27.55
CA ASN A 194 2.52 -7.31 28.97
C ASN A 194 1.56 -8.41 29.46
N SER A 195 0.58 -8.78 28.64
CA SER A 195 -0.30 -9.92 28.94
C SER A 195 0.47 -11.22 29.08
N LEU A 196 1.46 -11.46 28.20
CA LEU A 196 2.27 -12.68 28.24
C LEU A 196 3.30 -12.69 29.36
N ASP A 197 3.98 -11.57 29.63
CA ASP A 197 5.01 -11.46 30.68
C ASP A 197 4.40 -11.48 32.08
N HIS A 198 3.36 -10.66 32.29
CA HIS A 198 2.82 -10.38 33.62
C HIS A 198 1.37 -10.84 33.82
N GLY A 199 0.55 -10.83 32.76
CA GLY A 199 -0.87 -11.17 32.88
C GLY A 199 -1.15 -12.66 33.01
N ILE A 200 -0.41 -13.52 32.29
CA ILE A 200 -0.65 -14.95 32.27
C ILE A 200 0.26 -15.66 33.27
N GLU A 201 -0.31 -16.44 34.18
CA GLU A 201 0.45 -17.21 35.17
C GLU A 201 1.13 -18.43 34.55
N LEU A 202 2.19 -18.94 35.19
CA LEU A 202 2.83 -20.20 34.80
C LEU A 202 1.86 -21.38 34.96
N PRO A 203 1.97 -22.44 34.13
CA PRO A 203 1.08 -23.61 34.23
C PRO A 203 1.02 -24.21 35.64
N GLU A 204 2.15 -24.24 36.35
CA GLU A 204 2.26 -24.75 37.72
C GLU A 204 1.41 -23.97 38.73
N LYS A 205 1.30 -22.64 38.57
CA LYS A 205 0.47 -21.79 39.44
C LYS A 205 -1.02 -21.93 39.16
N ARG A 206 -1.42 -22.29 37.93
CA ARG A 206 -2.83 -22.44 37.55
C ARG A 206 -3.47 -23.72 38.11
N LEU A 207 -2.67 -24.71 38.48
CA LEU A 207 -3.12 -26.02 38.98
C LEU A 207 -3.14 -26.10 40.51
N ALA A 208 -2.61 -25.09 41.21
CA ALA A 208 -2.60 -24.97 42.67
C ALA A 208 -3.87 -24.26 43.17
#